data_AF-A0A1U7HBB0-F1
#
_entry.id   AF-A0A1U7HBB0-F1
#
_cell.length_a   1.000
_cell.length_b   1.000
_cell.length_c   1.000
_cell.angle_alpha   90.00
_cell.angle_beta   90.00
_cell.angle_gamma   90.00
#
_symmetry.space_group_name_H-M   'P 1'
#
loop_
_entity.id
_entity.type
_entity.pdbx_description
1 polymer ?
#
loop_
_entity_poly.entity_id
_entity_poly.type
_entity_poly.pdbx_seq_one_letter_code
_entity_poly.pdbx_strand_id
1 'polypeptide(L)'
;MYRSASTLQFQIVSQLVKEADIGQQIGWIDAQRFLEVRNSYQSDKQLKVVKVHQFTDAIGKEFTQDNALGIYTFRDIRDVYVSMMQQQQKLFDDIWNWHGREFIQTCLDNYKQWTRLPRVLVSQYENIFQSIPRKK
;
A
#
# COMPACT_ATOMS: atom_id res chain seq x y z
N MET A 1 -1.76 -1.12 4.18
CA MET A 1 -1.61 -1.98 5.38
C MET A 1 -0.82 -3.24 5.00
N TYR A 2 -0.23 -3.96 5.95
CA TYR A 2 0.37 -5.28 5.66
C TYR A 2 -0.73 -6.33 5.39
N ARG A 3 -0.42 -7.32 4.55
CA ARG A 3 -1.29 -8.48 4.26
C ARG A 3 -2.71 -8.14 3.76
N SER A 4 -2.87 -6.95 3.17
CA SER A 4 -4.15 -6.40 2.70
C SER A 4 -4.17 -6.20 1.18
N ALA A 5 -3.73 -7.20 0.41
CA ALA A 5 -3.63 -7.17 -1.06
C ALA A 5 -2.64 -6.15 -1.66
N SER A 6 -1.74 -5.53 -0.89
CA SER A 6 -0.84 -4.48 -1.42
C SER A 6 0.07 -4.95 -2.57
N THR A 7 0.44 -6.24 -2.61
CA THR A 7 1.17 -6.81 -3.76
C THR A 7 0.31 -6.91 -5.01
N LEU A 8 -0.93 -7.40 -4.88
CA LEU A 8 -1.88 -7.49 -5.99
C LEU A 8 -2.20 -6.10 -6.55
N GLN A 9 -2.49 -5.14 -5.66
CA GLN A 9 -2.75 -3.75 -6.06
C GLN A 9 -1.58 -3.16 -6.83
N PHE A 10 -0.37 -3.34 -6.32
CA PHE A 10 0.83 -2.86 -6.98
C PHE A 10 0.98 -3.46 -8.38
N GLN A 11 0.80 -4.77 -8.53
CA GLN A 11 0.88 -5.45 -9.83
C GLN A 11 -0.18 -4.95 -10.82
N ILE A 12 -1.43 -4.79 -10.38
CA ILE A 12 -2.51 -4.27 -11.23
C ILE A 12 -2.18 -2.84 -11.69
N VAL A 13 -1.80 -1.95 -10.78
CA VAL A 13 -1.48 -0.56 -11.11
C VAL A 13 -0.28 -0.46 -12.02
N SER A 14 0.78 -1.21 -11.74
CA SER A 14 1.96 -1.27 -12.59
C SER A 14 1.62 -1.73 -14.01
N GLN A 15 0.75 -2.74 -14.15
CA GLN A 15 0.31 -3.22 -15.45
C GLN A 15 -0.52 -2.16 -16.18
N LEU A 16 -1.49 -1.52 -15.51
CA LEU A 16 -2.32 -0.47 -16.12
C LEU A 16 -1.49 0.74 -16.60
N VAL A 17 -0.54 1.20 -15.78
CA VAL A 17 0.36 2.32 -16.12
C VAL A 17 1.23 1.96 -17.32
N LYS A 18 1.72 0.72 -17.38
CA LYS A 18 2.52 0.22 -18.49
C LYS A 18 1.70 0.09 -19.78
N GLU A 19 0.50 -0.51 -19.71
CA GLU A 19 -0.39 -0.70 -20.88
C GLU A 19 -0.88 0.63 -21.46
N ALA A 20 -1.04 1.65 -20.62
CA ALA A 20 -1.41 2.99 -21.07
C ALA A 20 -0.22 3.83 -21.56
N ASP A 21 1.02 3.34 -21.45
CA ASP A 21 2.26 4.06 -21.80
C ASP A 21 2.40 5.43 -21.12
N ILE A 22 1.93 5.53 -19.87
CA ILE A 22 1.94 6.78 -19.07
C ILE A 22 3.00 6.77 -17.95
N GLY A 23 3.82 5.73 -17.87
CA GLY A 23 4.92 5.66 -16.93
C GLY A 23 5.45 4.27 -16.65
N GLN A 24 6.09 4.12 -15.48
CA GLN A 24 6.86 2.93 -15.15
C GLN A 24 6.72 2.50 -13.70
N GLN A 25 6.97 1.22 -13.48
CA GLN A 25 7.07 0.62 -12.16
C GLN A 25 8.45 0.87 -11.55
N ILE A 26 8.48 1.32 -10.30
CA ILE A 26 9.73 1.45 -9.53
C ILE A 26 9.94 0.24 -8.62
N GLY A 27 8.91 -0.16 -7.86
CA GLY A 27 9.04 -1.27 -6.92
C GLY A 27 8.45 -1.00 -5.54
N TRP A 28 8.71 -1.94 -4.64
CA TRP A 28 8.59 -1.70 -3.21
C TRP A 28 9.81 -0.92 -2.72
N ILE A 29 9.56 0.11 -1.92
CA ILE A 29 10.60 0.90 -1.28
C ILE A 29 10.30 1.00 0.23
N ASP A 30 11.36 1.19 1.01
CA ASP A 30 11.22 1.71 2.36
C ASP A 30 10.70 3.16 2.27
N ALA A 31 9.68 3.49 3.07
CA ALA A 31 9.08 4.81 3.07
C ALA A 31 10.07 5.91 3.50
N GLN A 32 11.09 5.57 4.29
CA GLN A 32 12.15 6.52 4.68
C GLN A 32 13.03 6.92 3.49
N ARG A 33 13.14 6.05 2.47
CA ARG A 33 13.88 6.32 1.24
C ARG A 33 13.04 7.04 0.17
N PHE A 34 11.81 7.43 0.50
CA PHE A 34 10.90 8.04 -0.46
C PHE A 34 11.52 9.28 -1.13
N LEU A 35 12.14 10.18 -0.35
CA LEU A 35 12.74 11.41 -0.89
C LEU A 35 13.91 11.11 -1.85
N GLU A 36 14.76 10.16 -1.49
CA GLU A 36 15.88 9.70 -2.35
C GLU A 36 15.34 9.24 -3.71
N VAL A 37 14.35 8.34 -3.68
CA VAL A 37 13.72 7.80 -4.89
C VAL A 37 13.02 8.91 -5.68
N ARG A 38 12.23 9.76 -5.02
CA ARG A 38 11.51 10.87 -5.66
C ARG A 38 12.45 11.85 -6.36
N ASN A 39 13.61 12.13 -5.77
CA ASN A 39 14.61 13.03 -6.35
C ASN A 39 15.32 12.40 -7.55
N SER A 40 15.54 11.08 -7.54
CA SER A 40 16.16 10.36 -8.67
C SER A 40 15.32 10.43 -9.96
N TYR A 41 14.01 10.68 -9.85
CA TYR A 41 13.08 10.82 -10.98
C TYR A 41 12.55 12.25 -11.16
N GLN A 42 13.18 13.28 -10.58
CA GLN A 42 12.63 14.65 -10.61
C GLN A 42 12.45 15.26 -12.01
N SER A 43 13.26 14.82 -12.97
CA SER A 43 13.20 15.28 -14.37
C SER A 43 12.20 14.50 -15.22
N ASP A 44 11.68 13.38 -14.70
CA ASP A 44 10.76 12.49 -15.41
C ASP A 44 9.31 12.84 -15.05
N LYS A 45 8.53 13.25 -16.06
CA LYS A 45 7.13 13.67 -15.89
C LYS A 45 6.12 12.52 -15.92
N GLN A 46 6.55 11.32 -16.27
CA GLN A 46 5.66 10.17 -16.35
C GLN A 46 5.38 9.59 -14.95
N LEU A 47 4.28 8.85 -14.81
CA LEU A 47 3.93 8.22 -13.55
C LEU A 47 5.01 7.24 -13.06
N LYS A 48 5.16 7.18 -11.74
CA LYS A 48 6.08 6.28 -11.04
C LYS A 48 5.29 5.47 -10.03
N VAL A 49 5.14 4.18 -10.28
CA VAL A 49 4.39 3.30 -9.38
C VAL A 49 5.31 2.78 -8.29
N VAL A 50 5.05 3.21 -7.06
CA VAL A 50 5.77 2.81 -5.84
C VAL A 50 4.84 2.11 -4.87
N LYS A 51 5.37 1.13 -4.14
CA LYS A 51 4.67 0.47 -3.04
C LYS A 51 5.39 0.77 -1.73
N VAL A 52 4.63 1.24 -0.74
CA VAL A 52 5.11 1.47 0.63
C VAL A 52 4.15 0.87 1.65
N HIS A 53 4.64 0.55 2.84
CA HIS A 53 3.82 0.05 3.95
C HIS A 53 3.60 1.06 5.07
N GLN A 54 4.41 2.11 5.11
CA GLN A 54 4.34 3.18 6.09
C GLN A 54 4.07 4.52 5.39
N PHE A 55 3.34 5.38 6.06
CA PHE A 55 3.18 6.77 5.67
C PHE A 55 4.30 7.62 6.26
N THR A 56 4.74 8.63 5.49
CA THR A 56 5.67 9.67 5.96
C THR A 56 5.18 11.03 5.50
N ASP A 57 5.58 12.08 6.19
CA ASP A 57 5.19 13.46 5.83
C ASP A 57 5.67 13.84 4.42
N ALA A 58 6.83 13.33 4.00
CA ALA A 58 7.33 13.53 2.64
C ALA A 58 6.38 12.98 1.58
N ILE A 59 5.82 11.79 1.81
CA ILE A 59 4.79 11.22 0.93
C ILE A 59 3.52 12.06 0.98
N GLY A 60 3.07 12.42 2.18
CA GLY A 60 1.87 13.24 2.38
C GLY A 60 1.91 14.57 1.62
N LYS A 61 3.08 15.21 1.56
CA LYS A 61 3.26 16.46 0.82
C LYS A 61 2.94 16.33 -0.67
N GLU A 62 3.36 15.24 -1.32
CA GLU A 62 3.07 15.04 -2.75
C GLU A 62 1.56 14.93 -3.02
N PHE A 63 0.78 14.37 -2.09
CA PHE A 63 -0.68 14.35 -2.19
C PHE A 63 -1.29 15.75 -2.05
N THR A 64 -0.83 16.53 -1.07
CA THR A 64 -1.33 17.91 -0.86
C THR A 64 -0.93 18.88 -1.97
N GLN A 65 0.07 18.51 -2.77
CA GLN A 65 0.55 19.28 -3.92
C GLN A 65 0.02 18.74 -5.26
N ASP A 66 -0.95 17.82 -5.24
CA ASP A 66 -1.53 17.20 -6.45
C ASP A 66 -0.54 16.44 -7.34
N ASN A 67 0.61 16.04 -6.78
CA ASN A 67 1.65 15.28 -7.47
C ASN A 67 1.49 13.75 -7.34
N ALA A 68 0.55 13.28 -6.51
CA ALA A 68 0.37 11.86 -6.22
C ALA A 68 -1.07 11.38 -6.40
N LEU A 69 -1.17 10.09 -6.74
CA LEU A 69 -2.39 9.28 -6.71
C LEU A 69 -2.15 8.13 -5.74
N GLY A 70 -3.18 7.80 -4.95
CA GLY A 70 -3.05 6.77 -3.92
C GLY A 70 -4.03 5.63 -4.16
N ILE A 71 -3.57 4.41 -3.91
CA ILE A 71 -4.45 3.26 -3.75
C ILE A 71 -4.13 2.64 -2.41
N TYR A 72 -5.13 2.60 -1.54
CA TYR A 72 -4.97 2.11 -0.19
C TYR A 72 -6.01 1.02 0.11
N THR A 73 -5.54 -0.09 0.65
CA THR A 73 -6.42 -1.13 1.20
C THR A 73 -6.11 -1.47 2.64
N PHE A 74 -7.21 -1.61 3.39
CA PHE A 74 -7.27 -2.13 4.73
C PHE A 74 -8.01 -3.46 4.74
N ARG A 75 -7.78 -4.25 5.78
CA ARG A 75 -8.32 -5.59 5.95
C ARG A 75 -8.69 -5.80 7.41
N ASP A 76 -9.60 -6.73 7.68
CA ASP A 76 -9.85 -7.17 9.04
C ASP A 76 -8.54 -7.60 9.72
N ILE A 77 -8.29 -7.07 10.93
CA ILE A 77 -7.02 -7.30 11.62
C ILE A 77 -6.83 -8.78 12.00
N ARG A 78 -7.91 -9.51 12.29
CA ARG A 78 -7.87 -10.94 12.64
C ARG A 78 -7.32 -11.75 11.47
N ASP A 79 -7.83 -11.47 10.29
CA ASP A 79 -7.40 -12.05 9.03
C ASP A 79 -5.95 -11.70 8.68
N VAL A 80 -5.50 -10.49 9.03
CA VAL A 80 -4.11 -10.08 8.86
C VAL A 80 -3.19 -10.93 9.72
N TYR A 81 -3.51 -11.16 11.00
CA TYR A 81 -2.73 -12.05 11.87
C TYR A 81 -2.70 -13.49 11.33
N VAL A 82 -3.84 -14.05 10.92
CA VAL A 82 -3.88 -15.40 10.32
C VAL A 82 -3.01 -15.46 9.05
N SER A 83 -3.06 -14.42 8.21
CA SER A 83 -2.20 -14.35 7.02
C SER A 83 -0.71 -14.24 7.35
N MET A 84 -0.34 -13.55 8.43
CA MET A 84 1.04 -13.47 8.92
C MET A 84 1.51 -14.81 9.46
N MET A 85 0.69 -15.50 10.26
CA MET A 85 0.98 -16.85 10.77
C MET A 85 1.28 -17.81 9.62
N GLN A 86 0.44 -17.82 8.59
CA GLN A 86 0.66 -18.65 7.39
C GLN A 86 1.93 -18.27 6.63
N GLN A 87 2.18 -16.97 6.43
CA GLN A 87 3.35 -16.52 5.67
C GLN A 87 4.67 -16.76 6.40
N GLN A 88 4.68 -16.62 7.72
CA GLN A 88 5.88 -16.76 8.54
C GLN A 88 6.04 -18.16 9.12
N GLN A 89 5.04 -19.04 8.96
CA GLN A 89 4.99 -20.37 9.56
C GLN A 89 5.15 -20.33 11.09
N LYS A 90 4.43 -19.39 11.73
CA LYS A 90 4.51 -19.12 13.18
C LYS A 90 3.14 -19.19 13.84
N LEU A 91 3.12 -19.45 15.15
CA LEU A 91 1.89 -19.43 15.93
C LEU A 91 1.46 -17.99 16.23
N PHE A 92 0.22 -17.84 16.69
CA PHE A 92 -0.34 -16.53 17.03
C PHE A 92 0.53 -15.81 18.08
N ASP A 93 0.90 -16.51 19.16
CA ASP A 93 1.67 -15.94 20.26
C ASP A 93 3.04 -15.43 19.80
N ASP A 94 3.69 -16.10 18.84
CA ASP A 94 4.97 -15.64 18.28
C ASP A 94 4.80 -14.32 17.52
N ILE A 95 3.75 -14.22 16.70
CA ILE A 95 3.45 -13.00 15.94
C ILE A 95 3.02 -11.87 16.88
N TRP A 96 2.18 -12.19 17.87
CA TRP A 96 1.69 -11.25 18.87
C TRP A 96 2.84 -10.73 19.75
N ASN A 97 3.75 -11.58 20.20
CA ASN A 97 4.88 -11.14 21.01
C ASN A 97 5.86 -10.27 20.23
N TRP A 98 6.01 -10.50 18.92
CA TRP A 98 6.90 -9.69 18.09
C TRP A 98 6.32 -8.33 17.72
N HIS A 99 5.02 -8.26 17.45
CA HIS A 99 4.39 -7.08 16.83
C HIS A 99 3.25 -6.48 17.65
N GLY A 100 2.55 -7.32 18.41
CA GLY A 100 1.59 -6.98 19.46
C GLY A 100 0.73 -5.75 19.21
N ARG A 101 0.66 -4.90 20.24
CA ARG A 101 -0.14 -3.67 20.23
C ARG A 101 0.38 -2.61 19.26
N GLU A 102 1.70 -2.54 19.06
CA GLU A 102 2.33 -1.55 18.19
C GLU A 102 1.93 -1.72 16.73
N PHE A 103 1.76 -2.97 16.28
CA PHE A 103 1.31 -3.25 14.93
C PHE A 103 -0.15 -2.84 14.70
N ILE A 104 -1.03 -3.11 15.66
CA ILE A 104 -2.42 -2.65 15.59
C ILE A 104 -2.46 -1.12 15.53
N GLN A 105 -1.71 -0.46 16.41
CA GLN A 105 -1.63 1.00 16.43
C GLN A 105 -1.11 1.54 15.08
N THR A 106 -0.05 0.94 14.54
CA THR A 106 0.49 1.28 13.22
C THR A 106 -0.55 1.10 12.10
N CYS A 107 -1.39 0.05 12.17
CA CYS A 107 -2.45 -0.15 11.20
C CYS A 107 -3.52 0.95 11.29
N LEU A 108 -3.94 1.32 12.51
CA LEU A 108 -4.91 2.39 12.75
C LEU A 108 -4.37 3.76 12.32
N ASP A 109 -3.10 4.04 12.60
CA ASP A 109 -2.47 5.30 12.24
C ASP A 109 -2.31 5.42 10.72
N ASN A 110 -1.84 4.36 10.07
CA ASN A 110 -1.83 4.31 8.60
C ASN A 110 -3.24 4.48 8.04
N TYR A 111 -4.25 3.81 8.58
CA TYR A 111 -5.63 3.97 8.10
C TYR A 111 -6.04 5.45 8.15
N LYS A 112 -5.93 6.11 9.30
CA LYS A 112 -6.25 7.53 9.46
C LYS A 112 -5.44 8.43 8.52
N GLN A 113 -4.15 8.15 8.35
CA GLN A 113 -3.25 8.96 7.54
C GLN A 113 -3.51 8.83 6.05
N TRP A 114 -3.79 7.63 5.54
CA TRP A 114 -4.03 7.41 4.11
C TRP A 114 -5.45 7.82 3.69
N THR A 115 -6.47 7.57 4.52
CA THR A 115 -7.87 7.85 4.14
C THR A 115 -8.22 9.33 4.18
N ARG A 116 -7.40 10.17 4.83
CA ARG A 116 -7.60 11.64 4.86
C ARG A 116 -6.98 12.37 3.66
N LEU A 117 -6.14 11.70 2.86
CA LEU A 117 -5.44 12.35 1.75
C LEU A 117 -6.38 12.54 0.55
N PRO A 118 -6.20 13.60 -0.23
CA PRO A 118 -6.91 13.75 -1.50
C PRO A 118 -6.47 12.66 -2.49
N ARG A 119 -7.33 12.35 -3.46
CA ARG A 119 -6.99 11.47 -4.61
C ARG A 119 -6.47 10.08 -4.21
N VAL A 120 -6.99 9.55 -3.10
CA VAL A 120 -6.76 8.16 -2.67
C VAL A 120 -8.01 7.32 -2.93
N LEU A 121 -7.86 6.27 -3.72
CA LEU A 121 -8.85 5.21 -3.79
C LEU A 121 -8.68 4.29 -2.58
N VAL A 122 -9.66 4.33 -1.68
CA VAL A 122 -9.70 3.48 -0.49
C VAL A 122 -10.61 2.29 -0.76
N SER A 123 -10.11 1.08 -0.53
CA SER A 123 -10.89 -0.16 -0.70
C SER A 123 -10.67 -1.12 0.46
N GLN A 124 -11.73 -1.78 0.89
CA GLN A 124 -11.65 -2.88 1.83
C GLN A 124 -11.25 -4.17 1.12
N TYR A 125 -10.33 -4.94 1.69
CA TYR A 125 -9.77 -6.16 1.09
C TYR A 125 -10.86 -7.14 0.65
N GLU A 126 -11.87 -7.36 1.50
CA GLU A 126 -12.96 -8.30 1.24
C GLU A 126 -13.77 -7.94 -0.01
N ASN A 127 -13.92 -6.64 -0.31
CA ASN A 127 -14.67 -6.15 -1.47
C ASN A 127 -13.92 -6.39 -2.79
N ILE A 128 -12.58 -6.46 -2.75
CA ILE A 128 -11.75 -6.69 -3.95
C ILE A 128 -12.10 -8.03 -4.57
N PHE A 129 -12.27 -9.09 -3.76
CA PHE A 129 -12.54 -10.44 -4.26
C PHE A 129 -13.99 -10.63 -4.67
N GLN A 130 -14.92 -10.04 -3.92
CA GLN A 130 -16.35 -10.15 -4.20
C GLN A 130 -16.74 -9.50 -5.53
N SER A 131 -15.97 -8.51 -5.97
CA SER A 131 -16.26 -7.70 -7.15
C SER A 131 -15.49 -8.13 -8.41
N ILE A 132 -14.77 -9.25 -8.38
CA ILE A 132 -14.09 -9.77 -9.58
C ILE A 132 -15.15 -10.21 -10.59
N PRO A 133 -15.19 -9.65 -11.80
CA PRO A 133 -16.13 -10.06 -12.83
C PRO A 133 -15.98 -11.56 -13.09
N ARG A 134 -17.04 -12.33 -12.82
CA ARG A 134 -17.07 -13.74 -13.21
C ARG A 134 -17.18 -13.80 -14.73
N LYS A 135 -16.30 -14.55 -15.38
CA LYS A 135 -16.48 -14.89 -16.80
C LYS A 135 -17.87 -15.53 -16.93
N LYS A 136 -18.71 -14.96 -17.78
CA LYS A 136 -19.95 -15.58 -18.22
C LYS A 136 -19.64 -16.80 -19.08
#